data_AF-A0A7S4IM34-F1
#
_entry.id   AF-A0A7S4IM34-F1
#
_cell.length_a   1.000
_cell.length_b   1.000
_cell.length_c   1.000
_cell.angle_alpha   90.00
_cell.angle_beta   90.00
_cell.angle_gamma   90.00
#
_symmetry.space_group_name_H-M   'P 1'
#
loop_
_entity.id
_entity.type
_entity.pdbx_description
1 polymer ?
#
loop_
_entity_poly.entity_id
_entity_poly.type
_entity_poly.pdbx_seq_one_letter_code
_entity_poly.pdbx_strand_id
1 'polypeptide(L)'
;MAIAAMGVIDISADIGEYLRALDAAPQWSRDMKRLREGRKAVFASALQSIICCWALLFASTVTVSQFTKGIDHRMVLILSGLSRLQAATFVYFISVKTPRWVGIYHSAGEKRVQAEVDEYELPALRFHVRWSVAQYFGFDFFLLLPFCGHPLSALLGVIGGFGLSTGIYYARRAPEERQATMALVMAFLLAAFSSLLFARGCNYIQVVWGKGRWMSEWVLAILSFTIWLSSISLSHRRMWHETEMLAMSERGFSAHDRDQRMPMSILYSHFIGSHVTLWMQSSRQLGHPRDSRQLGCIREGSNENKLTSPLNKGASPTTWELIKIRCSTTPSELGLNRGEVAIWVVVCLAYLFLVVVNIGATAQMKVVKENFHSVHEHLYGAINEGPVCAFNKVRGEIATFDDRQKARAAGYNVAHCGACGACSDWHNMGLQHTTRKYLAAESARCAKKSLIGGPDAVTKCLNEPPITFQGKCAECWTEDIICARNNCAFIFLQSNLINTVGNFQVGSDTITAATCEEAMCELVFVPCVGANRRRMNIQSTIQRPGDQQCGIVDVGDWDEVFGDDGVPTDSTRDSNSEEL
;
A
#
# COMPACT_ATOMS: atom_id res chain seq x y z
N MET A 1 -1.40 -13.33 -9.28
CA MET A 1 -2.36 -14.45 -9.30
C MET A 1 -3.79 -13.99 -8.98
N ALA A 2 -4.11 -13.62 -7.73
CA ALA A 2 -5.49 -13.31 -7.32
C ALA A 2 -6.17 -12.22 -8.16
N ILE A 3 -5.46 -11.14 -8.48
CA ILE A 3 -5.96 -10.04 -9.32
C ILE A 3 -6.33 -10.54 -10.72
N ALA A 4 -5.41 -11.24 -11.39
CA ALA A 4 -5.68 -11.81 -12.71
C ALA A 4 -6.84 -12.81 -12.69
N ALA A 5 -6.98 -13.60 -11.60
CA ALA A 5 -8.11 -14.50 -11.43
C ALA A 5 -9.44 -13.73 -11.31
N MET A 6 -9.47 -12.68 -10.48
CA MET A 6 -10.64 -11.80 -10.34
C MET A 6 -11.00 -11.14 -11.66
N GLY A 7 -10.02 -10.56 -12.37
CA GLY A 7 -10.22 -9.95 -13.66
C GLY A 7 -10.83 -10.92 -14.67
N VAL A 8 -10.35 -12.17 -14.75
CA VAL A 8 -10.96 -13.19 -15.62
C VAL A 8 -12.42 -13.46 -15.25
N ILE A 9 -12.75 -13.56 -13.96
CA ILE A 9 -14.11 -13.88 -13.52
C ILE A 9 -15.06 -12.71 -13.76
N ASP A 10 -14.68 -11.49 -13.36
CA ASP A 10 -15.49 -10.28 -13.56
C ASP A 10 -15.69 -10.01 -15.06
N ILE A 11 -14.64 -10.10 -15.88
CA ILE A 11 -14.76 -9.95 -17.35
C ILE A 11 -15.66 -11.03 -17.95
N SER A 12 -15.51 -12.29 -17.51
CA SER A 12 -16.37 -13.39 -17.99
C SER A 12 -17.82 -13.21 -17.59
N ALA A 13 -18.08 -12.70 -16.37
CA ALA A 13 -19.41 -12.40 -15.88
C ALA A 13 -20.06 -11.27 -16.70
N ASP A 14 -19.34 -10.16 -16.93
CA ASP A 14 -19.82 -9.03 -17.72
C ASP A 14 -20.09 -9.42 -19.18
N ILE A 15 -19.19 -10.18 -19.83
CA ILE A 15 -19.43 -10.73 -21.17
C ILE A 15 -20.71 -11.57 -21.17
N GLY A 16 -20.90 -12.42 -20.16
CA GLY A 16 -22.10 -13.24 -20.01
C GLY A 16 -23.38 -12.41 -19.82
N GLU A 17 -23.30 -11.28 -19.13
CA GLU A 17 -24.41 -10.33 -18.96
C GLU A 17 -24.76 -9.62 -20.27
N TYR A 18 -23.77 -9.11 -21.01
CA TYR A 18 -24.00 -8.52 -22.34
C TYR A 18 -24.63 -9.52 -23.31
N LEU A 19 -24.18 -10.78 -23.30
CA LEU A 19 -24.75 -11.82 -24.17
C LEU A 19 -26.20 -12.16 -23.79
N ARG A 20 -26.51 -12.27 -22.50
CA ARG A 20 -27.89 -12.48 -22.02
C ARG A 20 -28.79 -11.29 -22.37
N ALA A 21 -28.30 -10.06 -22.19
CA ALA A 21 -29.04 -8.86 -22.54
C ALA A 21 -29.33 -8.78 -24.04
N LEU A 22 -28.37 -9.14 -24.90
CA LEU A 22 -28.59 -9.25 -26.34
C LEU A 22 -29.64 -10.30 -26.72
N ASP A 23 -29.63 -11.45 -26.05
CA ASP A 23 -30.59 -12.53 -26.32
C ASP A 23 -32.01 -12.16 -25.88
N ALA A 24 -32.14 -11.39 -24.81
CA ALA A 24 -33.42 -10.96 -24.27
C ALA A 24 -33.98 -9.70 -24.96
N ALA A 25 -33.13 -8.90 -25.60
CA ALA A 25 -33.50 -7.67 -26.29
C ALA A 25 -34.33 -7.95 -27.57
N PRO A 26 -35.60 -7.52 -27.69
CA PRO A 26 -36.46 -7.82 -28.83
C PRO A 26 -35.90 -7.35 -30.18
N GLN A 27 -35.15 -6.24 -30.19
CA GLN A 27 -34.55 -5.70 -31.41
C GLN A 27 -33.41 -6.57 -31.97
N TRP A 28 -32.71 -7.30 -31.11
CA TRP A 28 -31.60 -8.17 -31.49
C TRP A 28 -32.11 -9.59 -31.78
N SER A 29 -33.01 -10.12 -30.94
CA SER A 29 -33.53 -11.49 -31.07
C SER A 29 -34.40 -11.75 -32.29
N ARG A 30 -35.06 -10.71 -32.86
CA ARG A 30 -35.85 -10.83 -34.09
C ARG A 30 -35.02 -11.06 -35.35
N ASP A 31 -33.76 -10.62 -35.38
CA ASP A 31 -32.86 -10.78 -36.52
C ASP A 31 -31.60 -11.57 -36.11
N MET A 32 -31.58 -12.85 -36.48
CA MET A 32 -30.46 -13.76 -36.19
C MET A 32 -29.11 -13.27 -36.75
N LYS A 33 -29.11 -12.51 -37.86
CA LYS A 33 -27.88 -11.95 -38.42
C LYS A 33 -27.38 -10.83 -37.51
N ARG A 34 -28.26 -9.91 -37.13
CA ARG A 34 -27.95 -8.82 -36.19
C ARG A 34 -27.52 -9.34 -34.82
N LEU A 35 -28.18 -10.38 -34.29
CA LEU A 35 -27.78 -11.04 -33.03
C LEU A 35 -26.36 -11.62 -33.13
N ARG A 36 -26.05 -12.32 -34.23
CA ARG A 36 -24.70 -12.88 -34.46
C ARG A 36 -23.64 -11.79 -34.56
N GLU A 37 -23.96 -10.67 -35.20
CA GLU A 37 -23.09 -9.50 -35.28
C GLU A 37 -22.88 -8.84 -33.91
N GLY A 38 -23.94 -8.71 -33.10
CA GLY A 38 -23.87 -8.21 -31.72
C GLY A 38 -22.97 -9.08 -30.85
N ARG A 39 -23.18 -10.40 -30.86
CA ARG A 39 -22.33 -11.35 -30.10
C ARG A 39 -20.86 -11.28 -30.56
N LYS A 40 -20.60 -11.25 -31.87
CA LYS A 40 -19.24 -11.05 -32.40
C LYS A 40 -18.63 -9.73 -31.93
N ALA A 41 -19.41 -8.65 -31.91
CA ALA A 41 -18.96 -7.35 -31.46
C ALA A 41 -18.58 -7.36 -29.97
N VAL A 42 -19.38 -7.99 -29.10
CA VAL A 42 -19.05 -8.15 -27.67
C VAL A 42 -17.73 -8.89 -27.50
N PHE A 43 -17.57 -10.08 -28.11
CA PHE A 43 -16.34 -10.86 -27.98
C PHE A 43 -15.11 -10.15 -28.55
N ALA A 44 -15.21 -9.56 -29.74
CA ALA A 44 -14.10 -8.86 -30.36
C ALA A 44 -13.68 -7.62 -29.55
N SER A 45 -14.65 -6.86 -29.03
CA SER A 45 -14.39 -5.71 -28.16
C SER A 45 -13.72 -6.11 -26.85
N ALA A 46 -14.22 -7.15 -26.18
CA ALA A 46 -13.63 -7.64 -24.94
C ALA A 46 -12.21 -8.17 -25.17
N LEU A 47 -12.00 -9.00 -26.20
CA LEU A 47 -10.68 -9.54 -26.54
C LEU A 47 -9.67 -8.44 -26.86
N GLN A 48 -10.07 -7.42 -27.61
CA GLN A 48 -9.21 -6.28 -27.91
C GLN A 48 -8.80 -5.53 -26.63
N SER A 49 -9.74 -5.22 -25.74
CA SER A 49 -9.43 -4.57 -24.47
C SER A 49 -8.49 -5.43 -23.61
N ILE A 50 -8.75 -6.74 -23.50
CA ILE A 50 -7.88 -7.68 -22.79
C ILE A 50 -6.45 -7.62 -23.34
N ILE A 51 -6.27 -7.76 -24.66
CA ILE A 51 -4.93 -7.73 -25.29
C ILE A 51 -4.21 -6.41 -25.01
N CYS A 52 -4.89 -5.28 -25.21
CA CYS A 52 -4.30 -3.96 -24.95
C CYS A 52 -3.89 -3.79 -23.48
N CYS A 53 -4.75 -4.17 -22.54
CA CYS A 53 -4.46 -4.06 -21.12
C CYS A 53 -3.33 -4.99 -20.67
N TRP A 54 -3.26 -6.22 -21.18
CA TRP A 54 -2.14 -7.12 -20.91
C TRP A 54 -0.82 -6.61 -21.48
N ALA A 55 -0.83 -6.03 -22.67
CA ALA A 55 0.37 -5.41 -23.25
C ALA A 55 0.88 -4.25 -22.37
N LEU A 56 -0.02 -3.39 -21.88
CA LEU A 56 0.31 -2.30 -20.96
C LEU A 56 0.86 -2.83 -19.63
N LEU A 57 0.20 -3.81 -19.01
CA LEU A 57 0.67 -4.45 -17.77
C LEU A 57 2.05 -5.07 -17.93
N PHE A 58 2.30 -5.76 -19.05
CA PHE A 58 3.61 -6.34 -19.34
C PHE A 58 4.69 -5.28 -19.51
N ALA A 59 4.41 -4.23 -20.30
CA ALA A 59 5.35 -3.12 -20.51
C ALA A 59 5.69 -2.40 -19.20
N SER A 60 4.70 -2.07 -18.38
CA SER A 60 4.90 -1.48 -17.06
C SER A 60 5.67 -2.41 -16.13
N THR A 61 5.42 -3.72 -16.20
CA THR A 61 6.13 -4.70 -15.38
C THR A 61 7.62 -4.77 -15.70
N VAL A 62 7.95 -4.87 -16.98
CA VAL A 62 9.34 -4.84 -17.43
C VAL A 62 10.00 -3.53 -16.99
N THR A 63 9.31 -2.41 -17.16
CA THR A 63 9.82 -1.08 -16.80
C THR A 63 10.13 -0.97 -15.30
N VAL A 64 9.15 -1.25 -14.43
CA VAL A 64 9.34 -1.19 -12.97
C VAL A 64 10.43 -2.16 -12.51
N SER A 65 10.46 -3.40 -13.05
CA SER A 65 11.48 -4.38 -12.72
C SER A 65 12.90 -3.91 -13.07
N GLN A 66 13.09 -3.21 -14.19
CA GLN A 66 14.39 -2.65 -14.56
C GLN A 66 14.84 -1.53 -13.61
N PHE A 67 13.91 -0.63 -13.24
CA PHE A 67 14.21 0.51 -12.37
C PHE A 67 14.34 0.16 -10.89
N THR A 68 13.91 -1.02 -10.47
CA THR A 68 13.98 -1.51 -9.08
C THR A 68 15.04 -2.59 -8.88
N LYS A 69 15.94 -2.78 -9.87
CA LYS A 69 17.09 -3.68 -9.72
C LYS A 69 18.00 -3.19 -8.59
N GLY A 70 18.21 -4.05 -7.59
CA GLY A 70 19.03 -3.71 -6.42
C GLY A 70 18.27 -3.04 -5.28
N ILE A 71 16.94 -3.08 -5.30
CA ILE A 71 16.10 -2.71 -4.16
C ILE A 71 16.51 -3.47 -2.89
N ASP A 72 16.41 -2.81 -1.74
CA ASP A 72 16.73 -3.40 -0.44
C ASP A 72 15.89 -4.67 -0.18
N HIS A 73 16.55 -5.74 0.29
CA HIS A 73 15.91 -7.04 0.53
C HIS A 73 14.76 -6.97 1.56
N ARG A 74 14.84 -6.09 2.57
CA ARG A 74 13.76 -5.89 3.55
C ARG A 74 12.56 -5.23 2.89
N MET A 75 12.81 -4.29 1.99
CA MET A 75 11.74 -3.70 1.18
C MET A 75 11.10 -4.74 0.26
N VAL A 76 11.87 -5.67 -0.31
CA VAL A 76 11.30 -6.82 -1.04
C VAL A 76 10.37 -7.64 -0.14
N LEU A 77 10.73 -7.88 1.14
CA LEU A 77 9.86 -8.57 2.09
C LEU A 77 8.58 -7.79 2.37
N ILE A 78 8.65 -6.47 2.57
CA ILE A 78 7.45 -5.61 2.75
C ILE A 78 6.55 -5.67 1.52
N LEU A 79 7.09 -5.45 0.32
CA LEU A 79 6.33 -5.54 -0.93
C LEU A 79 5.73 -6.94 -1.10
N SER A 80 6.47 -7.99 -0.76
CA SER A 80 5.96 -9.36 -0.79
C SER A 80 4.80 -9.55 0.21
N GLY A 81 4.89 -8.98 1.41
CA GLY A 81 3.83 -8.98 2.41
C GLY A 81 2.58 -8.24 1.93
N LEU A 82 2.74 -7.00 1.48
CA LEU A 82 1.65 -6.17 0.93
C LEU A 82 0.95 -6.85 -0.25
N SER A 83 1.71 -7.48 -1.16
CA SER A 83 1.14 -8.22 -2.30
C SER A 83 0.22 -9.36 -1.85
N ARG A 84 0.54 -10.02 -0.72
CA ARG A 84 -0.27 -11.11 -0.16
C ARG A 84 -1.49 -10.59 0.58
N LEU A 85 -1.35 -9.49 1.33
CA LEU A 85 -2.50 -8.82 1.95
C LEU A 85 -3.51 -8.38 0.89
N GLN A 86 -3.02 -7.77 -0.18
CA GLN A 86 -3.85 -7.36 -1.31
C GLN A 86 -4.49 -8.58 -2.00
N ALA A 87 -3.72 -9.63 -2.27
CA ALA A 87 -4.25 -10.87 -2.83
C ALA A 87 -5.33 -11.48 -1.92
N ALA A 88 -5.16 -11.44 -0.59
CA ALA A 88 -6.17 -11.87 0.37
C ALA A 88 -7.46 -11.06 0.21
N THR A 89 -7.36 -9.73 0.13
CA THR A 89 -8.51 -8.85 -0.12
C THR A 89 -9.25 -9.20 -1.42
N PHE A 90 -8.53 -9.47 -2.50
CA PHE A 90 -9.14 -9.90 -3.76
C PHE A 90 -9.82 -11.27 -3.66
N VAL A 91 -9.18 -12.26 -3.05
CA VAL A 91 -9.80 -13.57 -2.82
C VAL A 91 -11.03 -13.46 -1.91
N TYR A 92 -11.01 -12.56 -0.93
CA TYR A 92 -12.18 -12.22 -0.11
C TYR A 92 -13.33 -11.68 -0.97
N PHE A 93 -13.07 -10.74 -1.87
CA PHE A 93 -14.11 -10.23 -2.77
C PHE A 93 -14.67 -11.34 -3.68
N ILE A 94 -13.82 -12.20 -4.22
CA ILE A 94 -14.25 -13.38 -4.99
C ILE A 94 -15.12 -14.29 -4.12
N SER A 95 -14.74 -14.55 -2.87
CA SER A 95 -15.53 -15.34 -1.91
C SER A 95 -16.94 -14.78 -1.76
N VAL A 96 -17.07 -13.49 -1.49
CA VAL A 96 -18.36 -12.81 -1.29
C VAL A 96 -19.20 -12.77 -2.57
N LYS A 97 -18.58 -12.54 -3.74
CA LYS A 97 -19.27 -12.51 -5.03
C LYS A 97 -19.68 -13.90 -5.52
N THR A 98 -19.00 -14.97 -5.12
CA THR A 98 -19.24 -16.33 -5.64
C THR A 98 -20.69 -16.79 -5.45
N PRO A 99 -21.31 -16.73 -4.26
CA PRO A 99 -22.71 -17.10 -4.09
C PRO A 99 -23.67 -16.22 -4.90
N ARG A 100 -23.34 -14.93 -5.08
CA ARG A 100 -24.11 -14.02 -5.95
C ARG A 100 -24.03 -14.44 -7.41
N TRP A 101 -22.84 -14.78 -7.89
CA TRP A 101 -22.68 -15.31 -9.24
C TRP A 101 -23.44 -16.63 -9.39
N VAL A 102 -23.37 -17.54 -8.43
CA VAL A 102 -24.13 -18.80 -8.52
C VAL A 102 -25.65 -18.57 -8.52
N GLY A 103 -26.14 -17.43 -8.03
CA GLY A 103 -27.58 -17.10 -7.97
C GLY A 103 -28.23 -17.39 -6.62
N ILE A 104 -27.42 -17.60 -5.58
CA ILE A 104 -27.89 -17.79 -4.20
C ILE A 104 -28.18 -16.45 -3.53
N TYR A 105 -27.33 -15.44 -3.78
CA TYR A 105 -27.59 -14.07 -3.30
C TYR A 105 -28.39 -13.29 -4.34
N HIS A 106 -29.34 -12.48 -3.88
CA HIS A 106 -30.16 -11.67 -4.76
C HIS A 106 -29.27 -10.68 -5.54
N SER A 107 -29.41 -10.62 -6.87
CA SER A 107 -28.68 -9.68 -7.71
C SER A 107 -29.64 -8.66 -8.30
N ALA A 108 -29.67 -7.46 -7.71
CA ALA A 108 -30.47 -6.35 -8.22
C ALA A 108 -30.04 -5.86 -9.63
N GLY A 109 -28.84 -6.26 -10.09
CA GLY A 109 -28.22 -5.72 -11.31
C GLY A 109 -28.75 -6.27 -12.63
N GLU A 110 -29.33 -7.48 -12.64
CA GLU A 110 -29.68 -8.17 -13.90
C GLU A 110 -30.75 -7.42 -14.72
N LYS A 111 -31.70 -6.76 -14.04
CA LYS A 111 -32.76 -5.98 -14.70
C LYS A 111 -32.25 -4.70 -15.39
N ARG A 112 -31.06 -4.20 -15.02
CA ARG A 112 -30.56 -2.90 -15.48
C ARG A 112 -29.85 -2.98 -16.84
N VAL A 113 -28.94 -3.94 -17.00
CA VAL A 113 -28.17 -4.12 -18.25
C VAL A 113 -29.10 -4.38 -19.43
N GLN A 114 -30.20 -5.09 -19.18
CA GLN A 114 -31.19 -5.40 -20.20
C GLN A 114 -31.89 -4.15 -20.77
N ALA A 115 -32.20 -3.16 -19.94
CA ALA A 115 -32.83 -1.92 -20.37
C ALA A 115 -31.90 -1.05 -21.23
N GLU A 116 -30.59 -1.06 -20.94
CA GLU A 116 -29.60 -0.26 -21.68
C GLU A 116 -29.30 -0.86 -23.08
N VAL A 117 -29.24 -2.20 -23.19
CA VAL A 117 -28.90 -2.89 -24.46
C VAL A 117 -30.02 -2.78 -25.52
N ASP A 118 -31.25 -2.54 -25.10
CA ASP A 118 -32.40 -2.33 -25.99
C ASP A 118 -32.30 -1.04 -26.82
N GLU A 119 -31.42 -0.11 -26.48
CA GLU A 119 -31.26 1.16 -27.19
C GLU A 119 -29.95 1.28 -27.98
N TYR A 120 -29.01 0.33 -27.81
CA TYR A 120 -27.68 0.46 -28.38
C TYR A 120 -27.58 0.10 -29.87
N GLU A 121 -26.93 0.99 -30.63
CA GLU A 121 -26.33 0.66 -31.92
C GLU A 121 -25.03 -0.13 -31.75
N LEU A 122 -24.61 -0.85 -32.80
CA LEU A 122 -23.40 -1.68 -32.78
C LEU A 122 -22.11 -0.93 -32.35
N PRO A 123 -21.86 0.33 -32.78
CA PRO A 123 -20.70 1.09 -32.31
C PRO A 123 -20.76 1.41 -30.81
N ALA A 124 -21.94 1.77 -30.29
CA ALA A 124 -22.15 2.05 -28.87
C ALA A 124 -21.92 0.79 -28.03
N LEU A 125 -22.48 -0.35 -28.44
CA LEU A 125 -22.26 -1.65 -27.80
C LEU A 125 -20.76 -1.99 -27.73
N ARG A 126 -20.02 -1.80 -28.83
CA ARG A 126 -18.56 -2.05 -28.86
C ARG A 126 -17.81 -1.16 -27.87
N PHE A 127 -18.17 0.12 -27.78
CA PHE A 127 -17.55 1.06 -26.85
C PHE A 127 -17.84 0.67 -25.40
N HIS A 128 -19.11 0.39 -25.06
CA HIS A 128 -19.52 0.03 -23.71
C HIS A 128 -18.79 -1.22 -23.21
N VAL A 129 -18.73 -2.28 -24.03
CA VAL A 129 -17.99 -3.50 -23.69
C VAL A 129 -16.50 -3.20 -23.50
N ARG A 130 -15.87 -2.44 -24.40
CA ARG A 130 -14.45 -2.08 -24.27
C ARG A 130 -14.17 -1.29 -23.00
N TRP A 131 -15.04 -0.34 -22.68
CA TRP A 131 -14.92 0.56 -21.54
C TRP A 131 -15.12 -0.19 -20.22
N SER A 132 -16.16 -1.03 -20.09
CA SER A 132 -16.36 -1.86 -18.89
C SER A 132 -15.14 -2.75 -18.64
N VAL A 133 -14.66 -3.47 -19.66
CA VAL A 133 -13.45 -4.31 -19.53
C VAL A 133 -12.23 -3.47 -19.14
N ALA A 134 -12.02 -2.32 -19.78
CA ALA A 134 -10.90 -1.43 -19.48
C ALA A 134 -10.97 -0.84 -18.06
N GLN A 135 -12.16 -0.62 -17.49
CA GLN A 135 -12.32 -0.14 -16.12
C GLN A 135 -11.76 -1.15 -15.11
N TYR A 136 -12.08 -2.45 -15.23
CA TYR A 136 -11.50 -3.48 -14.36
C TYR A 136 -9.97 -3.49 -14.43
N PHE A 137 -9.42 -3.43 -15.64
CA PHE A 137 -7.97 -3.35 -15.82
C PHE A 137 -7.36 -2.06 -15.28
N GLY A 138 -8.04 -0.91 -15.42
CA GLY A 138 -7.56 0.35 -14.89
C GLY A 138 -7.42 0.32 -13.36
N PHE A 139 -8.38 -0.28 -12.66
CA PHE A 139 -8.30 -0.50 -11.22
C PHE A 139 -7.17 -1.47 -10.86
N ASP A 140 -7.09 -2.59 -11.55
CA ASP A 140 -6.07 -3.61 -11.30
C ASP A 140 -4.64 -3.12 -11.64
N PHE A 141 -4.50 -2.24 -12.63
CA PHE A 141 -3.22 -1.76 -13.11
C PHE A 141 -2.42 -1.05 -12.01
N PHE A 142 -2.99 -0.03 -11.37
CA PHE A 142 -2.29 0.71 -10.31
C PHE A 142 -2.00 -0.15 -9.09
N LEU A 143 -2.88 -1.10 -8.80
CA LEU A 143 -2.75 -2.06 -7.72
C LEU A 143 -1.64 -3.08 -7.98
N LEU A 144 -1.35 -3.39 -9.25
CA LEU A 144 -0.31 -4.33 -9.65
C LEU A 144 1.07 -3.71 -9.78
N LEU A 145 1.19 -2.41 -10.07
CA LEU A 145 2.48 -1.73 -10.32
C LEU A 145 3.59 -2.06 -9.31
N PRO A 146 3.36 -2.09 -7.97
CA PRO A 146 4.41 -2.41 -7.00
C PRO A 146 4.86 -3.88 -6.99
N PHE A 147 4.08 -4.77 -7.59
CA PHE A 147 4.25 -6.24 -7.51
C PHE A 147 4.56 -6.88 -8.85
N CYS A 148 4.74 -6.04 -9.86
CA CYS A 148 5.08 -6.42 -11.20
C CYS A 148 6.51 -6.98 -11.27
N GLY A 149 6.65 -8.31 -11.25
CA GLY A 149 7.95 -8.98 -11.46
C GLY A 149 7.89 -10.45 -11.85
N HIS A 150 6.72 -11.10 -11.72
CA HIS A 150 6.57 -12.53 -12.00
C HIS A 150 5.43 -12.82 -12.98
N PRO A 151 5.69 -12.87 -14.29
CA PRO A 151 4.66 -13.15 -15.31
C PRO A 151 3.96 -14.50 -15.07
N LEU A 152 4.67 -15.48 -14.49
CA LEU A 152 4.11 -16.77 -14.11
C LEU A 152 2.95 -16.65 -13.12
N SER A 153 3.03 -15.74 -12.14
CA SER A 153 1.94 -15.52 -11.17
C SER A 153 0.69 -14.96 -11.84
N ALA A 154 0.85 -14.15 -12.89
CA ALA A 154 -0.25 -13.62 -13.66
C ALA A 154 -0.90 -14.73 -14.49
N LEU A 155 -0.10 -15.56 -15.16
CA LEU A 155 -0.57 -16.73 -15.93
C LEU A 155 -1.33 -17.74 -15.05
N LEU A 156 -0.79 -18.10 -13.89
CA LEU A 156 -1.47 -18.98 -12.93
C LEU A 156 -2.79 -18.37 -12.45
N GLY A 157 -2.85 -17.04 -12.32
CA GLY A 157 -4.07 -16.31 -12.00
C GLY A 157 -5.13 -16.45 -13.07
N VAL A 158 -4.74 -16.31 -14.34
CA VAL A 158 -5.65 -16.50 -15.49
C VAL A 158 -6.21 -17.92 -15.50
N ILE A 159 -5.35 -18.93 -15.35
CA ILE A 159 -5.76 -20.35 -15.30
C ILE A 159 -6.72 -20.59 -14.13
N GLY A 160 -6.38 -20.09 -12.93
CA GLY A 160 -7.22 -20.20 -11.74
C GLY A 160 -8.57 -19.50 -11.91
N GLY A 161 -8.59 -18.33 -12.55
CA GLY A 161 -9.80 -17.59 -12.89
C GLY A 161 -10.72 -18.39 -13.80
N PHE A 162 -10.19 -18.98 -14.89
CA PHE A 162 -10.97 -19.86 -15.77
C PHE A 162 -11.49 -21.11 -15.04
N GLY A 163 -10.68 -21.71 -14.17
CA GLY A 163 -11.10 -22.83 -13.33
C GLY A 163 -12.29 -22.46 -12.43
N LEU A 164 -12.22 -21.30 -11.77
CA LEU A 164 -13.29 -20.83 -10.89
C LEU A 164 -14.54 -20.42 -11.69
N SER A 165 -14.41 -19.74 -12.82
CA SER A 165 -15.53 -19.44 -13.73
C SER A 165 -16.23 -20.71 -14.21
N THR A 166 -15.45 -21.75 -14.53
CA THR A 166 -15.99 -23.07 -14.91
C THR A 166 -16.73 -23.72 -13.74
N GLY A 167 -16.18 -23.66 -12.52
CA GLY A 167 -16.85 -24.13 -11.31
C GLY A 167 -18.18 -23.42 -11.04
N ILE A 168 -18.20 -22.09 -11.16
CA ILE A 168 -19.43 -21.27 -11.03
C ILE A 168 -20.46 -21.67 -12.09
N TYR A 169 -20.03 -21.89 -13.33
CA TYR A 169 -20.90 -22.32 -14.42
C TYR A 169 -21.55 -23.69 -14.14
N TYR A 170 -20.77 -24.66 -13.64
CA TYR A 170 -21.32 -25.95 -13.24
C TYR A 170 -22.26 -25.85 -12.05
N ALA A 171 -21.91 -25.03 -11.04
CA ALA A 171 -22.76 -24.80 -9.88
C ALA A 171 -24.13 -24.21 -10.28
N ARG A 172 -24.16 -23.24 -11.21
CA ARG A 172 -25.40 -22.65 -11.75
C ARG A 172 -26.33 -23.66 -12.43
N ARG A 173 -25.80 -24.78 -12.92
CA ARG A 173 -26.58 -25.82 -13.61
C ARG A 173 -26.97 -26.99 -12.72
N ALA A 174 -26.45 -27.03 -11.49
CA ALA A 174 -26.81 -28.05 -10.54
C ALA A 174 -28.27 -27.87 -10.08
N PRO A 175 -28.95 -28.94 -9.61
CA PRO A 175 -30.23 -28.81 -8.90
C PRO A 175 -30.12 -27.84 -7.72
N GLU A 176 -31.20 -27.13 -7.39
CA GLU A 176 -31.22 -26.04 -6.38
C GLU A 176 -30.58 -26.42 -5.03
N GLU A 177 -30.85 -27.63 -4.52
CA GLU A 177 -30.23 -28.15 -3.29
C GLU A 177 -28.70 -28.24 -3.41
N ARG A 178 -28.19 -28.77 -4.53
CA ARG A 178 -26.74 -28.93 -4.76
C ARG A 178 -26.06 -27.61 -5.08
N GLN A 179 -26.76 -26.70 -5.76
CA GLN A 179 -26.29 -25.38 -6.11
C GLN A 179 -25.90 -24.57 -4.87
N ALA A 180 -26.76 -24.56 -3.84
CA ALA A 180 -26.49 -23.88 -2.58
C ALA A 180 -25.27 -24.48 -1.85
N THR A 181 -25.21 -25.82 -1.75
CA THR A 181 -24.06 -26.50 -1.12
C THR A 181 -22.75 -26.20 -1.84
N MET A 182 -22.72 -26.27 -3.18
CA MET A 182 -21.53 -25.97 -3.97
C MET A 182 -21.08 -24.51 -3.78
N ALA A 183 -22.01 -23.56 -3.78
CA ALA A 183 -21.70 -22.15 -3.55
C ALA A 183 -21.09 -21.90 -2.16
N LEU A 184 -21.66 -22.50 -1.11
CA LEU A 184 -21.16 -22.38 0.26
C LEU A 184 -19.78 -23.01 0.43
N VAL A 185 -19.55 -24.19 -0.15
CA VAL A 185 -18.23 -24.85 -0.11
C VAL A 185 -17.18 -24.01 -0.84
N MET A 186 -17.48 -23.51 -2.03
CA MET A 186 -16.55 -22.63 -2.77
C MET A 186 -16.23 -21.35 -1.99
N ALA A 187 -17.25 -20.68 -1.43
CA ALA A 187 -17.06 -19.49 -0.61
C ALA A 187 -16.20 -19.79 0.63
N PHE A 188 -16.46 -20.89 1.34
CA PHE A 188 -15.65 -21.27 2.51
C PHE A 188 -14.19 -21.53 2.15
N LEU A 189 -13.91 -22.26 1.06
CA LEU A 189 -12.55 -22.53 0.61
C LEU A 189 -11.81 -21.24 0.22
N LEU A 190 -12.49 -20.32 -0.48
CA LEU A 190 -11.94 -19.01 -0.82
C LEU A 190 -11.70 -18.15 0.42
N ALA A 191 -12.62 -18.16 1.38
CA ALA A 191 -12.46 -17.44 2.65
C ALA A 191 -11.26 -17.96 3.45
N ALA A 192 -11.10 -19.29 3.59
CA ALA A 192 -9.96 -19.88 4.26
C ALA A 192 -8.63 -19.57 3.54
N PHE A 193 -8.61 -19.64 2.22
CA PHE A 193 -7.44 -19.29 1.42
C PHE A 193 -7.09 -17.80 1.53
N SER A 194 -8.09 -16.92 1.54
CA SER A 194 -7.92 -15.48 1.79
C SER A 194 -7.30 -15.23 3.17
N SER A 195 -7.80 -15.86 4.22
CA SER A 195 -7.24 -15.74 5.57
C SER A 195 -5.80 -16.25 5.68
N LEU A 196 -5.46 -17.33 4.97
CA LEU A 196 -4.09 -17.82 4.92
C LEU A 196 -3.15 -16.83 4.23
N LEU A 197 -3.57 -16.24 3.11
CA LEU A 197 -2.80 -15.19 2.43
C LEU A 197 -2.63 -13.95 3.30
N PHE A 198 -3.68 -13.55 4.03
CA PHE A 198 -3.65 -12.41 4.93
C PHE A 198 -2.63 -12.63 6.05
N ALA A 199 -2.73 -13.78 6.74
CA ALA A 199 -1.81 -14.13 7.82
C ALA A 199 -0.35 -14.20 7.35
N ARG A 200 -0.12 -14.81 6.18
CA ARG A 200 1.21 -14.84 5.56
C ARG A 200 1.70 -13.44 5.19
N GLY A 201 0.83 -12.56 4.69
CA GLY A 201 1.17 -11.16 4.41
C GLY A 201 1.65 -10.41 5.66
N CYS A 202 0.93 -10.55 6.77
CA CYS A 202 1.30 -9.98 8.06
C CYS A 202 2.66 -10.50 8.55
N ASN A 203 2.91 -11.81 8.44
CA ASN A 203 4.18 -12.41 8.84
C ASN A 203 5.38 -11.83 8.06
N TYR A 204 5.27 -11.63 6.75
CA TYR A 204 6.35 -11.02 5.95
C TYR A 204 6.68 -9.58 6.41
N ILE A 205 5.67 -8.79 6.75
CA ILE A 205 5.87 -7.43 7.26
C ILE A 205 6.47 -7.48 8.68
N GLN A 206 6.00 -8.39 9.52
CA GLN A 206 6.51 -8.61 10.87
C GLN A 206 8.00 -8.99 10.87
N VAL A 207 8.49 -9.78 9.91
CA VAL A 207 9.93 -10.12 9.82
C VAL A 207 10.80 -8.86 9.71
N VAL A 208 10.29 -7.79 9.09
CA VAL A 208 11.01 -6.53 8.95
C VAL A 208 10.84 -5.64 10.18
N TRP A 209 9.60 -5.52 10.70
CA TRP A 209 9.26 -4.57 11.76
C TRP A 209 9.36 -5.13 13.19
N GLY A 210 9.35 -6.44 13.35
CA GLY A 210 9.14 -7.15 14.61
C GLY A 210 10.41 -7.61 15.33
N LYS A 211 11.58 -7.04 15.02
CA LYS A 211 12.81 -7.36 15.76
C LYS A 211 12.68 -6.90 17.22
N GLY A 212 12.34 -7.84 18.11
CA GLY A 212 12.51 -7.68 19.56
C GLY A 212 11.26 -7.49 20.41
N ARG A 213 10.03 -7.60 19.88
CA ARG A 213 8.83 -7.29 20.69
C ARG A 213 7.65 -8.29 20.52
N TRP A 214 7.52 -9.12 21.56
CA TRP A 214 6.30 -9.67 22.21
C TRP A 214 5.42 -10.78 21.60
N MET A 215 5.47 -11.10 20.30
CA MET A 215 4.66 -12.22 19.79
C MET A 215 5.48 -13.21 18.95
N SER A 216 5.37 -14.50 19.28
CA SER A 216 5.89 -15.56 18.41
C SER A 216 5.23 -15.46 17.04
N GLU A 217 5.97 -15.78 15.98
CA GLU A 217 5.48 -15.72 14.60
C GLU A 217 4.15 -16.48 14.41
N TRP A 218 3.99 -17.59 15.15
CA TRP A 218 2.77 -18.39 15.17
C TRP A 218 1.57 -17.68 15.77
N VAL A 219 1.76 -16.90 16.84
CA VAL A 219 0.67 -16.16 17.48
C VAL A 219 0.15 -15.09 16.53
N LEU A 220 1.02 -14.32 15.86
CA LEU A 220 0.56 -13.33 14.88
C LEU A 220 -0.17 -14.02 13.72
N ALA A 221 0.35 -15.13 13.21
CA ALA A 221 -0.28 -15.86 12.11
C ALA A 221 -1.69 -16.38 12.49
N ILE A 222 -1.86 -16.98 13.67
CA ILE A 222 -3.15 -17.48 14.15
C ILE A 222 -4.14 -16.32 14.39
N LEU A 223 -3.69 -15.24 15.04
CA LEU A 223 -4.54 -14.07 15.30
C LEU A 223 -4.98 -13.39 14.00
N SER A 224 -4.06 -13.13 13.08
CA SER A 224 -4.39 -12.51 11.79
C SER A 224 -5.31 -13.41 10.94
N PHE A 225 -5.08 -14.73 10.92
CA PHE A 225 -5.97 -15.68 10.23
C PHE A 225 -7.38 -15.66 10.81
N THR A 226 -7.52 -15.74 12.14
CA THR A 226 -8.81 -15.83 12.83
C THR A 226 -9.61 -14.53 12.74
N ILE A 227 -8.95 -13.37 12.91
CA ILE A 227 -9.56 -12.05 12.75
C ILE A 227 -10.09 -11.90 11.32
N TRP A 228 -9.24 -12.18 10.32
CA TRP A 228 -9.64 -12.04 8.93
C TRP A 228 -10.78 -12.98 8.55
N LEU A 229 -10.71 -14.26 8.94
CA LEU A 229 -11.78 -15.23 8.70
C LEU A 229 -13.10 -14.81 9.33
N SER A 230 -13.05 -14.23 10.54
CA SER A 230 -14.23 -13.71 11.24
C SER A 230 -14.84 -12.54 10.48
N SER A 231 -14.03 -11.61 9.95
CA SER A 231 -14.49 -10.51 9.11
C SER A 231 -15.18 -11.02 7.83
N ILE A 232 -14.58 -11.99 7.14
CA ILE A 232 -15.20 -12.60 5.94
C ILE A 232 -16.54 -13.25 6.28
N SER A 233 -16.59 -14.00 7.39
CA SER A 233 -17.80 -14.69 7.85
C SER A 233 -18.92 -13.70 8.17
N LEU A 234 -18.59 -12.57 8.79
CA LEU A 234 -19.55 -11.49 9.08
C LEU A 234 -20.10 -10.86 7.79
N SER A 235 -19.24 -10.63 6.79
CA SER A 235 -19.67 -10.13 5.47
C SER A 235 -20.64 -11.09 4.78
N HIS A 236 -20.34 -12.39 4.78
CA HIS A 236 -21.27 -13.40 4.24
C HIS A 236 -22.60 -13.43 4.99
N ARG A 237 -22.58 -13.35 6.33
CA ARG A 237 -23.80 -13.28 7.15
C ARG A 237 -24.64 -12.06 6.80
N ARG A 238 -24.02 -10.90 6.61
CA ARG A 238 -24.70 -9.67 6.20
C ARG A 238 -25.35 -9.81 4.82
N MET A 239 -24.60 -10.30 3.84
CA MET A 239 -25.10 -10.51 2.46
C MET A 239 -26.26 -11.52 2.42
N TRP A 240 -26.17 -12.57 3.24
CA TRP A 240 -27.25 -13.53 3.41
C TRP A 240 -28.53 -12.87 3.96
N HIS A 241 -28.39 -12.09 5.04
CA HIS A 241 -29.50 -11.38 5.65
C HIS A 241 -30.15 -10.37 4.69
N GLU A 242 -29.36 -9.61 3.93
CA GLU A 242 -29.87 -8.69 2.90
C GLU A 242 -30.66 -9.43 1.81
N THR A 243 -30.17 -10.60 1.38
CA THR A 243 -30.85 -11.46 0.41
C THR A 243 -32.20 -11.95 0.95
N GLU A 244 -32.24 -12.38 2.21
CA GLU A 244 -33.46 -12.86 2.86
C GLU A 244 -34.52 -11.75 2.97
N MET A 245 -34.11 -10.54 3.36
CA MET A 245 -34.99 -9.38 3.43
C MET A 245 -35.59 -9.01 2.08
N LEU A 246 -34.80 -9.05 1.00
CA LEU A 246 -35.29 -8.78 -0.35
C LEU A 246 -36.24 -9.87 -0.83
N ALA A 247 -35.92 -11.14 -0.58
CA ALA A 247 -36.80 -12.25 -0.92
C ALA A 247 -38.15 -12.18 -0.18
N MET A 248 -38.16 -11.71 1.08
CA MET A 248 -39.40 -11.44 1.82
C MET A 248 -40.20 -10.28 1.21
N SER A 249 -39.52 -9.21 0.79
CA SER A 249 -40.16 -8.04 0.16
C SER A 249 -40.81 -8.38 -1.18
N GLU A 250 -40.15 -9.18 -2.02
CA GLU A 250 -40.67 -9.56 -3.35
C GLU A 250 -41.88 -10.50 -3.28
N ARG A 251 -41.98 -11.33 -2.24
CA ARG A 251 -43.12 -12.23 -2.03
C ARG A 251 -44.41 -11.50 -1.61
N GLY A 252 -44.38 -10.18 -1.46
CA GLY A 252 -45.55 -9.38 -1.12
C GLY A 252 -46.14 -9.73 0.25
N PHE A 253 -45.32 -10.28 1.16
CA PHE A 253 -45.79 -10.64 2.48
C PHE A 253 -46.22 -9.39 3.25
N SER A 254 -47.53 -9.26 3.44
CA SER A 254 -48.14 -8.36 4.41
C SER A 254 -47.51 -8.62 5.78
N ALA A 255 -47.24 -7.56 6.55
CA ALA A 255 -46.65 -7.63 7.89
C ALA A 255 -47.41 -8.58 8.84
N HIS A 256 -48.65 -8.95 8.51
CA HIS A 256 -49.48 -9.85 9.29
C HIS A 256 -49.04 -11.33 9.27
N ASP A 257 -48.30 -11.78 8.25
CA ASP A 257 -47.88 -13.20 8.12
C ASP A 257 -46.47 -13.47 8.69
N ARG A 258 -45.82 -12.46 9.29
CA ARG A 258 -44.48 -12.58 9.89
C ARG A 258 -44.44 -13.48 11.12
N ASP A 259 -45.57 -13.68 11.79
CA ASP A 259 -45.60 -14.29 13.13
C ASP A 259 -45.75 -15.83 13.09
N GLN A 260 -46.17 -16.42 11.97
CA GLN A 260 -46.45 -17.86 11.91
C GLN A 260 -45.35 -18.74 11.28
N ARG A 261 -44.30 -18.17 10.67
CA ARG A 261 -43.28 -18.98 9.97
C ARG A 261 -41.85 -18.46 10.14
N MET A 262 -41.34 -18.44 11.37
CA MET A 262 -39.88 -18.50 11.62
C MET A 262 -39.40 -19.92 12.04
N PRO A 263 -39.42 -20.96 11.17
CA PRO A 263 -38.71 -22.21 11.44
C PRO A 263 -37.27 -22.23 10.87
N MET A 264 -36.79 -21.18 10.19
CA MET A 264 -35.45 -21.19 9.59
C MET A 264 -34.30 -20.79 10.53
N SER A 265 -34.58 -20.17 11.68
CA SER A 265 -33.58 -20.01 12.76
C SER A 265 -33.12 -21.37 13.34
N ILE A 266 -33.95 -22.41 13.19
CA ILE A 266 -33.67 -23.79 13.61
C ILE A 266 -32.68 -24.48 12.66
N LEU A 267 -32.62 -24.11 11.37
CA LEU A 267 -31.60 -24.66 10.47
C LEU A 267 -30.18 -24.14 10.79
N TYR A 268 -30.08 -22.93 11.34
CA TYR A 268 -28.79 -22.36 11.76
C TYR A 268 -28.28 -22.97 13.08
N SER A 269 -29.17 -23.40 13.98
CA SER A 269 -28.77 -24.15 15.19
C SER A 269 -28.35 -25.59 14.87
N HIS A 270 -28.91 -26.20 13.81
CA HIS A 270 -28.56 -27.57 13.41
C HIS A 270 -27.23 -27.70 12.65
N PHE A 271 -26.69 -26.64 12.06
CA PHE A 271 -25.39 -26.70 11.36
C PHE A 271 -24.17 -26.63 12.29
N ILE A 272 -24.36 -26.22 13.56
CA ILE A 272 -23.32 -26.26 14.62
C ILE A 272 -23.51 -27.45 15.57
N GLY A 273 -24.70 -28.04 15.61
CA GLY A 273 -25.01 -29.23 16.41
C GLY A 273 -25.48 -30.39 15.55
N SER A 274 -24.56 -31.10 14.88
CA SER A 274 -24.88 -32.41 14.31
C SER A 274 -24.35 -33.53 15.19
N HIS A 275 -25.23 -34.12 16.00
CA HIS A 275 -25.44 -35.57 16.00
C HIS A 275 -26.80 -35.89 16.65
N VAL A 276 -27.53 -36.82 16.01
CA VAL A 276 -28.66 -37.64 16.50
C VAL A 276 -30.07 -37.31 15.95
N THR A 277 -30.43 -38.14 14.95
CA THR A 277 -31.74 -38.69 14.51
C THR A 277 -32.81 -37.79 13.84
N LEU A 278 -33.17 -38.03 12.56
CA LEU A 278 -34.09 -39.06 12.02
C LEU A 278 -35.57 -38.86 12.42
N TRP A 279 -36.34 -38.10 11.63
CA TRP A 279 -37.68 -38.49 11.13
C TRP A 279 -38.25 -37.43 10.17
N MET A 280 -38.28 -37.77 8.88
CA MET A 280 -39.06 -37.09 7.85
C MET A 280 -39.94 -38.15 7.18
N GLN A 281 -41.14 -38.35 7.72
CA GLN A 281 -42.22 -39.05 7.03
C GLN A 281 -43.55 -38.48 7.53
N SER A 282 -44.43 -38.13 6.59
CA SER A 282 -45.64 -37.30 6.74
C SER A 282 -45.30 -35.81 6.57
N SER A 283 -45.67 -35.13 5.48
CA SER A 283 -47.04 -35.07 4.98
C SER A 283 -47.10 -34.97 3.46
N ARG A 284 -47.83 -35.92 2.87
CA ARG A 284 -48.37 -35.85 1.51
C ARG A 284 -49.73 -35.14 1.56
N GLN A 285 -50.04 -34.46 0.46
CA GLN A 285 -51.37 -34.08 -0.02
C GLN A 285 -52.11 -32.97 0.73
N LEU A 286 -52.26 -31.83 0.04
CA LEU A 286 -53.57 -31.27 -0.28
C LEU A 286 -53.42 -30.40 -1.53
N GLY A 287 -54.00 -30.88 -2.63
CA GLY A 287 -54.17 -30.11 -3.85
C GLY A 287 -55.26 -29.07 -3.66
N HIS A 288 -55.05 -27.88 -4.21
CA HIS A 288 -56.10 -26.90 -4.41
C HIS A 288 -55.91 -26.25 -5.78
N PRO A 289 -56.88 -26.35 -6.71
CA PRO A 289 -56.90 -25.52 -7.88
C PRO A 289 -57.36 -24.11 -7.44
N ARG A 290 -56.57 -23.08 -7.75
CA ARG A 290 -56.95 -21.68 -7.53
C ARG A 290 -57.27 -21.04 -8.87
N ASP A 291 -58.53 -20.63 -8.97
CA ASP A 291 -59.10 -19.82 -10.05
C ASP A 291 -58.31 -18.52 -10.27
N SER A 292 -57.94 -18.29 -11.53
CA SER A 292 -57.34 -17.07 -12.04
C SER A 292 -58.41 -15.99 -12.25
N ARG A 293 -58.76 -15.22 -11.21
CA ARG A 293 -59.45 -13.94 -11.40
C ARG A 293 -58.44 -12.88 -11.86
N GLN A 294 -58.63 -12.40 -13.09
CA GLN A 294 -58.03 -11.19 -13.62
C GLN A 294 -58.38 -9.99 -12.73
N LEU A 295 -57.40 -9.48 -11.99
CA LEU A 295 -57.44 -8.15 -11.41
C LEU A 295 -56.71 -7.21 -12.38
N GLY A 296 -57.50 -6.38 -13.07
CA GLY A 296 -56.99 -5.28 -13.88
C GLY A 296 -56.35 -4.23 -12.99
N CYS A 297 -55.03 -4.05 -13.10
CA CYS A 297 -54.36 -2.89 -12.55
C CYS A 297 -54.66 -1.67 -13.43
N ILE A 298 -55.43 -0.73 -12.89
CA ILE A 298 -55.58 0.62 -13.42
C ILE A 298 -54.21 1.31 -13.33
N ARG A 299 -53.69 1.72 -14.48
CA ARG A 299 -52.45 2.46 -14.63
C ARG A 299 -52.79 3.95 -14.50
N GLU A 300 -52.50 4.56 -13.35
CA GLU A 300 -52.51 6.03 -13.20
C GLU A 300 -51.37 6.61 -14.03
N GLY A 301 -51.72 7.48 -14.99
CA GLY A 301 -50.77 8.22 -15.80
C GLY A 301 -50.25 9.43 -15.04
N SER A 302 -48.98 9.39 -14.61
CA SER A 302 -48.25 10.60 -14.27
C SER A 302 -47.71 11.24 -15.55
N ASN A 303 -48.25 12.40 -15.90
CA ASN A 303 -47.71 13.29 -16.93
C ASN A 303 -46.39 13.91 -16.43
N GLU A 304 -45.27 13.23 -16.62
CA GLU A 304 -43.95 13.88 -16.60
C GLU A 304 -43.68 14.48 -17.97
N ASN A 305 -43.87 15.79 -18.09
CA ASN A 305 -43.34 16.60 -19.19
C ASN A 305 -41.81 16.62 -19.11
N LYS A 306 -41.17 15.56 -19.60
CA LYS A 306 -39.73 15.48 -19.74
C LYS A 306 -39.32 16.36 -20.92
N LEU A 307 -38.66 17.48 -20.59
CA LEU A 307 -38.06 18.43 -21.52
C LEU A 307 -37.02 17.71 -22.40
N THR A 308 -37.49 17.13 -23.50
CA THR A 308 -36.64 16.53 -24.53
C THR A 308 -36.15 17.66 -25.42
N SER A 309 -34.92 18.12 -25.18
CA SER A 309 -34.22 18.92 -26.17
C SER A 309 -34.12 18.10 -27.46
N PRO A 310 -34.40 18.69 -28.65
CA PRO A 310 -34.31 17.99 -29.92
C PRO A 310 -32.84 17.68 -30.21
N LEU A 311 -32.39 16.53 -29.72
CA LEU A 311 -31.12 15.93 -30.08
C LEU A 311 -31.16 15.62 -31.57
N ASN A 312 -30.24 16.24 -32.30
CA ASN A 312 -30.09 16.18 -33.74
C ASN A 312 -29.90 14.71 -34.18
N LYS A 313 -30.97 14.07 -34.69
CA LYS A 313 -31.10 12.61 -34.93
C LYS A 313 -30.18 12.01 -36.00
N GLY A 314 -29.12 12.69 -36.42
CA GLY A 314 -28.26 12.26 -37.54
C GLY A 314 -26.82 11.93 -37.20
N ALA A 315 -26.29 12.35 -36.04
CA ALA A 315 -24.88 12.18 -35.71
C ALA A 315 -24.70 11.11 -34.63
N SER A 316 -24.03 10.01 -34.98
CA SER A 316 -23.57 9.03 -33.99
C SER A 316 -22.67 9.73 -32.96
N PRO A 317 -22.91 9.56 -31.65
CA PRO A 317 -22.11 10.20 -30.62
C PRO A 317 -20.63 9.82 -30.77
N THR A 318 -19.74 10.80 -30.64
CA THR A 318 -18.29 10.53 -30.69
C THR A 318 -17.86 9.75 -29.45
N THR A 319 -16.73 9.03 -29.52
CA THR A 319 -16.15 8.33 -28.37
C THR A 319 -15.96 9.24 -27.16
N TRP A 320 -15.60 10.50 -27.39
CA TRP A 320 -15.43 11.49 -26.33
C TRP A 320 -16.75 11.86 -25.63
N GLU A 321 -17.84 12.01 -26.39
CA GLU A 321 -19.18 12.26 -25.81
C GLU A 321 -19.67 11.06 -24.99
N LEU A 322 -19.41 9.83 -25.45
CA LEU A 322 -19.72 8.62 -24.67
C LEU A 322 -18.90 8.53 -23.37
N ILE A 323 -17.62 8.93 -23.40
CA ILE A 323 -16.78 9.03 -22.20
C ILE A 323 -17.34 10.07 -21.22
N LYS A 324 -17.69 11.28 -21.70
CA LYS A 324 -18.27 12.33 -20.83
C LYS A 324 -19.55 11.87 -20.15
N ILE A 325 -20.49 11.31 -20.91
CA ILE A 325 -21.75 10.79 -20.35
C ILE A 325 -21.45 9.77 -19.26
N ARG A 326 -20.46 8.89 -19.47
CA ARG A 326 -20.12 7.84 -18.49
C ARG A 326 -19.31 8.35 -17.29
N CYS A 327 -18.44 9.34 -17.48
CA CYS A 327 -17.72 9.98 -16.37
C CYS A 327 -18.63 10.86 -15.51
N SER A 328 -19.72 11.37 -16.09
CA SER A 328 -20.72 12.19 -15.40
C SER A 328 -21.82 11.36 -14.70
N THR A 329 -21.96 10.08 -15.01
CA THR A 329 -22.92 9.20 -14.35
C THR A 329 -22.46 8.89 -12.93
N THR A 330 -23.35 9.05 -11.96
CA THR A 330 -22.98 9.02 -10.54
C THR A 330 -22.45 7.64 -10.13
N PRO A 331 -21.44 7.55 -9.24
CA PRO A 331 -20.85 6.28 -8.78
C PRO A 331 -21.85 5.26 -8.24
N SER A 332 -23.04 5.73 -7.82
CA SER A 332 -24.18 4.88 -7.45
C SER A 332 -24.56 3.86 -8.53
N GLU A 333 -24.18 4.08 -9.79
CA GLU A 333 -24.50 3.19 -10.90
C GLU A 333 -23.60 1.96 -11.03
N LEU A 334 -22.36 2.01 -10.54
CA LEU A 334 -21.46 0.85 -10.49
C LEU A 334 -21.70 -0.04 -9.25
N GLY A 335 -22.68 0.31 -8.41
CA GLY A 335 -22.95 -0.40 -7.16
C GLY A 335 -21.83 -0.27 -6.11
N LEU A 336 -20.79 0.52 -6.39
CA LEU A 336 -19.77 0.90 -5.42
C LEU A 336 -20.25 2.13 -4.65
N ASN A 337 -20.18 2.07 -3.33
CA ASN A 337 -20.42 3.25 -2.50
C ASN A 337 -19.32 4.30 -2.79
N ARG A 338 -19.64 5.59 -2.74
CA ARG A 338 -18.64 6.67 -2.88
C ARG A 338 -17.45 6.47 -1.92
N GLY A 339 -17.72 5.93 -0.73
CA GLY A 339 -16.69 5.55 0.23
C GLY A 339 -15.73 4.46 -0.28
N GLU A 340 -16.22 3.45 -1.00
CA GLU A 340 -15.38 2.39 -1.55
C GLU A 340 -14.46 2.93 -2.65
N VAL A 341 -14.99 3.76 -3.55
CA VAL A 341 -14.16 4.42 -4.59
C VAL A 341 -13.07 5.28 -3.95
N ALA A 342 -13.40 6.05 -2.90
CA ALA A 342 -12.42 6.86 -2.19
C ALA A 342 -11.33 6.01 -1.54
N ILE A 343 -11.70 4.91 -0.88
CA ILE A 343 -10.74 3.94 -0.30
C ILE A 343 -9.83 3.39 -1.40
N TRP A 344 -10.38 2.99 -2.54
CA TRP A 344 -9.59 2.47 -3.67
C TRP A 344 -8.60 3.50 -4.20
N VAL A 345 -9.03 4.75 -4.41
CA VAL A 345 -8.13 5.82 -4.86
C VAL A 345 -6.99 6.03 -3.88
N VAL A 346 -7.27 6.08 -2.57
CA VAL A 346 -6.24 6.22 -1.52
C VAL A 346 -5.26 5.05 -1.57
N VAL A 347 -5.75 3.82 -1.70
CA VAL A 347 -4.90 2.62 -1.79
C VAL A 347 -4.02 2.66 -3.05
N CYS A 348 -4.57 3.03 -4.21
CA CYS A 348 -3.80 3.18 -5.45
C CYS A 348 -2.71 4.26 -5.33
N LEU A 349 -3.02 5.40 -4.70
CA LEU A 349 -2.05 6.47 -4.45
C LEU A 349 -0.95 6.01 -3.49
N ALA A 350 -1.28 5.26 -2.44
CA ALA A 350 -0.29 4.69 -1.52
C ALA A 350 0.65 3.71 -2.24
N TYR A 351 0.12 2.86 -3.13
CA TYR A 351 0.94 1.96 -3.94
C TYR A 351 1.83 2.69 -4.95
N LEU A 352 1.29 3.72 -5.61
CA LEU A 352 2.08 4.56 -6.50
C LEU A 352 3.22 5.25 -5.75
N PHE A 353 2.93 5.79 -4.55
CA PHE A 353 3.95 6.37 -3.68
C PHE A 353 5.06 5.36 -3.35
N LEU A 354 4.72 4.12 -2.99
CA LEU A 354 5.71 3.06 -2.76
C LEU A 354 6.59 2.80 -3.98
N VAL A 355 6.01 2.72 -5.18
CA VAL A 355 6.77 2.52 -6.42
C VAL A 355 7.74 3.67 -6.66
N VAL A 356 7.26 4.91 -6.57
CA VAL A 356 8.07 6.11 -6.78
C VAL A 356 9.22 6.18 -5.78
N VAL A 357 8.95 5.92 -4.49
CA VAL A 357 9.99 5.91 -3.44
C VAL A 357 11.05 4.85 -3.74
N ASN A 358 10.66 3.65 -4.17
CA ASN A 358 11.60 2.58 -4.45
C ASN A 358 12.47 2.83 -5.69
N ILE A 359 11.88 3.37 -6.76
CA ILE A 359 12.64 3.78 -7.95
C ILE A 359 13.61 4.90 -7.58
N GLY A 360 13.14 5.92 -6.87
CA GLY A 360 13.97 7.04 -6.42
C GLY A 360 15.11 6.61 -5.50
N ALA A 361 14.85 5.71 -4.54
CA ALA A 361 15.85 5.19 -3.63
C ALA A 361 16.90 4.37 -4.39
N THR A 362 16.48 3.52 -5.33
CA THR A 362 17.39 2.73 -6.17
C THR A 362 18.29 3.63 -7.01
N ALA A 363 17.74 4.70 -7.60
CA ALA A 363 18.52 5.68 -8.35
C ALA A 363 19.54 6.41 -7.45
N GLN A 364 19.13 6.87 -6.27
CA GLN A 364 20.04 7.50 -5.29
C GLN A 364 21.13 6.53 -4.81
N MET A 365 20.78 5.26 -4.53
CA MET A 365 21.73 4.23 -4.10
C MET A 365 22.84 4.00 -5.12
N LYS A 366 22.53 4.10 -6.42
CA LYS A 366 23.54 4.00 -7.48
C LYS A 366 24.54 5.17 -7.40
N VAL A 367 24.04 6.40 -7.27
CA VAL A 367 24.88 7.60 -7.16
C VAL A 367 25.74 7.56 -5.88
N VAL A 368 25.16 7.12 -4.76
CA VAL A 368 25.90 6.93 -3.50
C VAL A 368 27.06 5.96 -3.68
N LYS A 369 26.84 4.81 -4.33
CA LYS A 369 27.92 3.82 -4.60
C LYS A 369 29.06 4.40 -5.44
N GLU A 370 28.73 5.23 -6.43
CA GLU A 370 29.72 5.86 -7.29
C GLU A 370 30.58 6.89 -6.52
N ASN A 371 29.99 7.63 -5.58
CA ASN A 371 30.69 8.66 -4.81
C ASN A 371 31.36 8.13 -3.53
N PHE A 372 30.81 7.09 -2.91
CA PHE A 372 31.17 6.68 -1.55
C PHE A 372 32.66 6.41 -1.38
N HIS A 373 33.30 5.65 -2.29
CA HIS A 373 34.72 5.32 -2.15
C HIS A 373 35.63 6.56 -2.20
N SER A 374 35.38 7.47 -3.14
CA SER A 374 36.19 8.69 -3.27
C SER A 374 36.01 9.61 -2.07
N VAL A 375 34.79 9.78 -1.58
CA VAL A 375 34.53 10.60 -0.40
C VAL A 375 35.08 9.97 0.87
N HIS A 376 34.94 8.64 1.00
CA HIS A 376 35.45 7.89 2.13
C HIS A 376 36.98 7.96 2.22
N GLU A 377 37.68 7.77 1.10
CA GLU A 377 39.14 7.93 1.05
C GLU A 377 39.58 9.36 1.39
N HIS A 378 38.87 10.38 0.87
CA HIS A 378 39.17 11.77 1.14
C HIS A 378 38.98 12.15 2.62
N LEU A 379 37.91 11.67 3.25
CA LEU A 379 37.57 12.03 4.63
C LEU A 379 38.34 11.20 5.66
N TYR A 380 38.59 9.92 5.37
CA TYR A 380 39.08 8.96 6.37
C TYR A 380 40.46 8.39 6.07
N GLY A 381 40.92 8.40 4.81
CA GLY A 381 42.19 7.80 4.40
C GLY A 381 43.41 8.39 5.12
N ALA A 382 43.31 9.65 5.54
CA ALA A 382 44.34 10.37 6.29
C ALA A 382 43.77 11.08 7.53
N ILE A 383 42.73 10.53 8.18
CA ILE A 383 42.05 11.21 9.30
C ILE A 383 43.00 11.58 10.45
N ASN A 384 44.04 10.77 10.68
CA ASN A 384 45.03 10.97 11.75
C ASN A 384 46.23 11.83 11.34
N GLU A 385 46.20 12.42 10.14
CA GLU A 385 47.26 13.22 9.56
C GLU A 385 46.76 14.64 9.24
N GLY A 386 47.71 15.55 8.98
CA GLY A 386 47.40 16.93 8.61
C GLY A 386 46.94 17.78 9.80
N PRO A 387 46.18 18.87 9.53
CA PRO A 387 45.90 19.88 10.53
C PRO A 387 45.11 19.31 11.71
N VAL A 388 45.22 19.92 12.88
CA VAL A 388 44.47 19.55 14.08
C VAL A 388 43.93 20.79 14.77
N CYS A 389 42.79 20.64 15.44
CA CYS A 389 42.26 21.66 16.34
C CYS A 389 42.61 21.27 17.78
N ALA A 390 43.25 22.17 18.50
CA ALA A 390 43.82 21.89 19.81
C ALA A 390 43.52 23.03 20.79
N PHE A 391 43.58 22.75 22.10
CA PHE A 391 43.42 23.74 23.16
C PHE A 391 44.57 23.72 24.16
N ASN A 392 44.92 24.88 24.73
CA ASN A 392 46.01 24.99 25.72
C ASN A 392 45.63 24.52 27.12
N LYS A 393 44.39 24.76 27.54
CA LYS A 393 43.78 24.29 28.79
C LYS A 393 42.27 24.20 28.63
N VAL A 394 41.60 23.46 29.51
CA VAL A 394 40.13 23.36 29.52
C VAL A 394 39.51 24.76 29.64
N ARG A 395 38.55 25.08 28.76
CA ARG A 395 37.95 26.43 28.61
C ARG A 395 38.95 27.54 28.23
N GLY A 396 40.11 27.17 27.70
CA GLY A 396 41.17 28.07 27.24
C GLY A 396 41.06 28.46 25.77
N GLU A 397 42.20 28.84 25.20
CA GLU A 397 42.33 29.21 23.79
C GLU A 397 42.30 27.95 22.91
N ILE A 398 41.58 28.03 21.79
CA ILE A 398 41.47 26.98 20.78
C ILE A 398 42.11 27.49 19.49
N ALA A 399 43.00 26.71 18.91
CA ALA A 399 43.72 27.08 17.70
C ALA A 399 43.93 25.87 16.76
N THR A 400 44.08 26.19 15.47
CA THR A 400 44.47 25.20 14.45
C THR A 400 45.99 25.14 14.34
N PHE A 401 46.53 23.93 14.24
CA PHE A 401 47.94 23.66 13.97
C PHE A 401 48.07 22.77 12.73
N ASP A 402 49.21 22.83 12.04
CA ASP A 402 49.40 22.02 10.82
C ASP A 402 49.44 20.52 11.08
N ASP A 403 49.82 20.11 12.30
CA ASP A 403 49.91 18.71 12.73
C ASP A 403 49.90 18.58 14.26
N ARG A 404 49.72 17.34 14.74
CA ARG A 404 49.69 16.99 16.18
C ARG A 404 50.98 17.40 16.89
N GLN A 405 52.13 17.21 16.25
CA GLN A 405 53.44 17.44 16.84
C GLN A 405 53.64 18.93 17.14
N LYS A 406 53.26 19.81 16.21
CA LYS A 406 53.28 21.26 16.38
C LYS A 406 52.32 21.74 17.47
N ALA A 407 51.11 21.19 17.55
CA ALA A 407 50.18 21.50 18.63
C ALA A 407 50.79 21.19 20.00
N ARG A 408 51.35 19.98 20.17
CA ARG A 408 51.99 19.56 21.42
C ARG A 408 53.25 20.36 21.75
N ALA A 409 54.07 20.68 20.73
CA ALA A 409 55.25 21.52 20.91
C ALA A 409 54.89 22.94 21.38
N ALA A 410 53.70 23.44 21.02
CA ALA A 410 53.15 24.70 21.50
C ALA A 410 52.46 24.60 22.88
N GLY A 411 52.44 23.41 23.51
CA GLY A 411 51.77 23.19 24.79
C GLY A 411 50.24 23.03 24.69
N TYR A 412 49.73 22.66 23.51
CA TYR A 412 48.30 22.40 23.28
C TYR A 412 48.00 20.88 23.25
N ASN A 413 46.80 20.51 23.68
CA ASN A 413 46.24 19.17 23.57
C ASN A 413 45.30 19.09 22.37
N VAL A 414 45.46 18.08 21.52
CA VAL A 414 44.57 17.88 20.37
C VAL A 414 43.15 17.53 20.82
N ALA A 415 42.19 18.39 20.44
CA ALA A 415 40.77 18.22 20.71
C ALA A 415 40.11 17.35 19.64
N HIS A 416 40.44 17.58 18.37
CA HIS A 416 39.96 16.78 17.26
C HIS A 416 40.89 16.83 16.05
N CYS A 417 40.87 15.78 15.23
CA CYS A 417 41.56 15.74 13.94
C CYS A 417 41.05 16.83 12.99
N GLY A 418 41.85 17.31 12.04
CA GLY A 418 41.57 18.39 11.07
C GLY A 418 41.48 19.80 11.69
N ALA A 419 41.45 20.85 10.85
CA ALA A 419 41.36 22.25 11.29
C ALA A 419 40.08 22.58 12.10
N CYS A 420 40.17 23.62 12.94
CA CYS A 420 39.03 24.15 13.68
C CYS A 420 37.99 24.74 12.71
N GLY A 421 36.71 24.53 13.02
CA GLY A 421 35.58 25.03 12.24
C GLY A 421 34.53 25.71 13.12
N ALA A 422 33.33 25.86 12.57
CA ALA A 422 32.22 26.58 13.19
C ALA A 422 31.71 25.98 14.51
N CYS A 423 31.93 24.67 14.73
CA CYS A 423 31.53 23.95 15.94
C CYS A 423 32.70 23.68 16.88
N SER A 424 33.88 24.23 16.62
CA SER A 424 35.10 23.98 17.41
C SER A 424 35.25 24.89 18.64
N ASP A 425 34.22 25.63 19.04
CA ASP A 425 34.19 26.33 20.34
C ASP A 425 33.77 25.40 21.49
N TRP A 426 34.04 25.82 22.73
CA TRP A 426 33.76 25.03 23.93
C TRP A 426 32.29 24.63 24.09
N HIS A 427 31.35 25.50 23.70
CA HIS A 427 29.92 25.22 23.84
C HIS A 427 29.49 24.13 22.85
N ASN A 428 29.79 24.32 21.56
CA ASN A 428 29.38 23.37 20.52
C ASN A 428 30.12 22.03 20.64
N MET A 429 31.40 22.00 21.03
CA MET A 429 32.10 20.75 21.33
C MET A 429 31.51 20.02 22.53
N GLY A 430 31.15 20.75 23.59
CA GLY A 430 30.46 20.18 24.75
C GLY A 430 29.11 19.55 24.37
N LEU A 431 28.38 20.16 23.43
CA LEU A 431 27.15 19.60 22.89
C LEU A 431 27.40 18.31 22.10
N GLN A 432 28.45 18.22 21.27
CA GLN A 432 28.77 16.97 20.55
C GLN A 432 28.96 15.78 21.52
N HIS A 433 29.54 16.02 22.69
CA HIS A 433 29.72 15.01 23.73
C HIS A 433 28.44 14.73 24.51
N THR A 434 27.80 15.75 25.07
CA THR A 434 26.65 15.59 25.96
C THR A 434 25.40 15.10 25.24
N THR A 435 25.25 15.43 23.96
CA THR A 435 24.14 14.96 23.12
C THR A 435 24.44 13.65 22.39
N ARG A 436 25.59 12.99 22.63
CA ARG A 436 26.06 11.81 21.88
C ARG A 436 25.06 10.66 21.77
N LYS A 437 24.13 10.57 22.73
CA LYS A 437 23.08 9.54 22.80
C LYS A 437 21.82 9.85 22.01
N TYR A 438 21.52 11.12 21.70
CA TYR A 438 20.24 11.51 21.10
C TYR A 438 20.34 12.50 19.93
N LEU A 439 21.53 13.08 19.67
CA LEU A 439 21.71 14.10 18.63
C LEU A 439 21.24 13.64 17.26
N ALA A 440 21.46 12.38 16.90
CA ALA A 440 21.03 11.82 15.62
C ALA A 440 19.50 11.85 15.47
N ALA A 441 18.76 11.41 16.50
CA ALA A 441 17.30 11.40 16.51
C ALA A 441 16.72 12.82 16.51
N GLU A 442 17.31 13.71 17.29
CA GLU A 442 16.89 15.11 17.38
C GLU A 442 17.20 15.90 16.10
N SER A 443 18.34 15.65 15.46
CA SER A 443 18.68 16.23 14.16
C SER A 443 17.73 15.72 13.08
N ALA A 444 17.37 14.43 13.08
CA ALA A 444 16.34 13.89 12.18
C ALA A 444 14.97 14.54 12.43
N ARG A 445 14.61 14.86 13.68
CA ARG A 445 13.39 15.61 14.01
C ARG A 445 13.43 17.02 13.42
N CYS A 446 14.57 17.71 13.53
CA CYS A 446 14.75 19.02 12.91
C CYS A 446 14.74 18.95 11.39
N ALA A 447 15.32 17.91 10.79
CA ALA A 447 15.30 17.68 9.35
C ALA A 447 13.88 17.60 8.79
N LYS A 448 12.91 17.03 9.52
CA LYS A 448 11.49 17.01 9.10
C LYS A 448 10.90 18.43 8.93
N LYS A 449 11.42 19.44 9.63
CA LYS A 449 10.98 20.84 9.47
C LYS A 449 11.32 21.40 8.09
N SER A 450 12.35 20.87 7.44
CA SER A 450 12.75 21.29 6.08
C SER A 450 11.67 21.00 5.02
N LEU A 451 10.72 20.09 5.28
CA LEU A 451 9.66 19.74 4.32
C LEU A 451 8.64 20.86 4.11
N ILE A 452 8.46 21.75 5.10
CA ILE A 452 7.46 22.81 5.08
C ILE A 452 8.09 24.19 5.33
N GLY A 453 9.08 24.27 6.22
CA GLY A 453 9.64 25.55 6.69
C GLY A 453 10.98 25.96 6.09
N GLY A 454 11.58 25.13 5.22
CA GLY A 454 12.88 25.44 4.59
C GLY A 454 14.07 25.45 5.57
N PRO A 455 15.22 26.02 5.17
CA PRO A 455 16.45 26.06 5.97
C PRO A 455 16.28 26.78 7.32
N ASP A 456 15.63 27.94 7.34
CA ASP A 456 15.48 28.75 8.57
C ASP A 456 14.76 27.98 9.68
N ALA A 457 13.75 27.18 9.33
CA ALA A 457 13.04 26.35 10.30
C ALA A 457 13.90 25.22 10.87
N VAL A 458 14.86 24.71 10.09
CA VAL A 458 15.84 23.71 10.55
C VAL A 458 16.87 24.37 11.46
N THR A 459 17.46 25.49 11.04
CA THR A 459 18.43 26.25 11.86
C THR A 459 17.82 26.65 13.20
N LYS A 460 16.60 27.17 13.18
CA LYS A 460 15.86 27.50 14.41
C LYS A 460 15.68 26.27 15.31
N CYS A 461 15.31 25.12 14.75
CA CYS A 461 15.16 23.88 15.51
C CYS A 461 16.49 23.39 16.13
N LEU A 462 17.60 23.53 15.41
CA LEU A 462 18.94 23.16 15.90
C LEU A 462 19.45 24.12 17.00
N ASN A 463 19.05 25.39 16.93
CA ASN A 463 19.37 26.41 17.94
C ASN A 463 18.54 26.27 19.23
N GLU A 464 17.46 25.51 19.20
CA GLU A 464 16.54 25.34 20.33
C GLU A 464 16.83 24.02 21.09
N PRO A 465 16.40 23.90 22.37
CA PRO A 465 16.50 22.65 23.10
C PRO A 465 15.83 21.47 22.37
N PRO A 466 16.43 20.26 22.43
CA PRO A 466 17.54 19.86 23.29
C PRO A 466 18.93 19.99 22.65
N ILE A 467 19.06 20.48 21.41
CA ILE A 467 20.37 20.51 20.70
C ILE A 467 21.16 21.77 21.06
N THR A 468 20.53 22.95 20.97
CA THR A 468 21.13 24.26 21.32
C THR A 468 22.48 24.59 20.66
N PHE A 469 22.73 24.12 19.42
CA PHE A 469 23.87 24.60 18.63
C PHE A 469 23.78 26.12 18.47
N GLN A 470 24.92 26.80 18.37
CA GLN A 470 24.94 28.27 18.27
C GLN A 470 25.54 28.75 16.95
N GLY A 471 24.93 29.81 16.41
CA GLY A 471 25.45 30.58 15.28
C GLY A 471 25.82 29.72 14.07
N LYS A 472 27.06 29.90 13.60
CA LYS A 472 27.61 29.25 12.41
C LYS A 472 27.56 27.71 12.49
N CYS A 473 27.64 27.13 13.68
CA CYS A 473 27.56 25.67 13.83
C CYS A 473 26.20 25.13 13.39
N ALA A 474 25.10 25.76 13.82
CA ALA A 474 23.75 25.38 13.42
C ALA A 474 23.49 25.63 11.92
N GLU A 475 24.12 26.66 11.33
CA GLU A 475 24.10 26.88 9.88
C GLU A 475 24.77 25.73 9.13
N CYS A 476 25.98 25.31 9.51
CA CYS A 476 26.66 24.17 8.87
C CYS A 476 25.82 22.89 8.92
N TRP A 477 25.21 22.58 10.08
CA TRP A 477 24.29 21.42 10.22
C TRP A 477 23.01 21.58 9.39
N THR A 478 22.50 22.81 9.25
CA THR A 478 21.34 23.08 8.39
C THR A 478 21.67 22.82 6.93
N GLU A 479 22.81 23.31 6.46
CA GLU A 479 23.27 23.11 5.08
C GLU A 479 23.43 21.61 4.78
N ASP A 480 23.99 20.85 5.71
CA ASP A 480 24.11 19.40 5.60
C ASP A 480 22.74 18.70 5.53
N ILE A 481 21.81 19.03 6.43
CA ILE A 481 20.44 18.50 6.41
C ILE A 481 19.73 18.82 5.08
N ILE A 482 19.91 20.03 4.54
CA ILE A 482 19.30 20.43 3.27
C ILE A 482 19.96 19.70 2.10
N CYS A 483 21.28 19.52 2.14
CA CYS A 483 22.00 18.68 1.17
C CYS A 483 21.49 17.24 1.21
N ALA A 484 21.37 16.64 2.40
CA ALA A 484 20.87 15.29 2.58
C ALA A 484 19.42 15.16 2.11
N ARG A 485 18.56 16.15 2.38
CA ARG A 485 17.20 16.19 1.82
C ARG A 485 17.22 16.16 0.29
N ASN A 486 18.06 16.99 -0.33
CA ASN A 486 18.07 17.11 -1.79
C ASN A 486 18.67 15.86 -2.47
N ASN A 487 19.63 15.18 -1.84
CA ASN A 487 20.37 14.06 -2.43
C ASN A 487 19.93 12.67 -1.93
N CYS A 488 19.33 12.57 -0.75
CA CYS A 488 19.07 11.32 -0.04
C CYS A 488 17.61 11.12 0.40
N ALA A 489 16.67 11.99 -0.01
CA ALA A 489 15.27 11.92 0.43
C ALA A 489 14.58 10.58 0.17
N PHE A 490 14.81 9.93 -0.98
CA PHE A 490 14.13 8.66 -1.28
C PHE A 490 14.72 7.49 -0.49
N ILE A 491 16.04 7.43 -0.30
CA ILE A 491 16.68 6.46 0.61
C ILE A 491 16.15 6.66 2.04
N PHE A 492 16.02 7.90 2.49
CA PHE A 492 15.43 8.22 3.80
C PHE A 492 13.98 7.77 3.89
N LEU A 493 13.12 8.09 2.92
CA LEU A 493 11.72 7.66 2.89
C LEU A 493 11.61 6.13 2.87
N GLN A 494 12.45 5.46 2.08
CA GLN A 494 12.51 4.00 2.05
C GLN A 494 12.89 3.45 3.43
N SER A 495 13.91 4.01 4.08
CA SER A 495 14.38 3.62 5.41
C SER A 495 13.29 3.79 6.48
N ASN A 496 12.45 4.84 6.38
CA ASN A 496 11.27 5.01 7.24
C ASN A 496 10.25 3.88 7.02
N LEU A 497 10.01 3.47 5.78
CA LEU A 497 9.08 2.40 5.46
C LEU A 497 9.55 1.01 5.93
N ILE A 498 10.87 0.76 5.99
CA ILE A 498 11.44 -0.50 6.47
C ILE A 498 11.84 -0.48 7.96
N ASN A 499 11.46 0.57 8.69
CA ASN A 499 11.78 0.75 10.10
C ASN A 499 13.29 0.66 10.40
N THR A 500 14.12 1.28 9.56
CA THR A 500 15.59 1.29 9.71
C THR A 500 16.18 2.67 9.95
N VAL A 501 15.35 3.69 10.23
CA VAL A 501 15.83 5.06 10.43
C VAL A 501 16.76 5.15 11.63
N GLY A 502 16.49 4.40 12.70
CA GLY A 502 17.41 4.31 13.85
C GLY A 502 18.64 3.43 13.60
N ASN A 503 18.62 2.59 12.56
CA ASN A 503 19.75 1.73 12.23
C ASN A 503 20.72 2.46 11.30
N PHE A 504 21.47 3.40 11.88
CA PHE A 504 22.58 4.09 11.23
C PHE A 504 23.86 3.23 11.17
N GLN A 505 23.75 1.90 11.20
CA GLN A 505 24.92 1.05 11.01
C GLN A 505 25.47 1.24 9.60
N VAL A 506 26.68 1.78 9.54
CA VAL A 506 27.38 2.00 8.28
C VAL A 506 28.35 0.85 8.07
N GLY A 507 28.10 0.04 7.05
CA GLY A 507 29.01 -0.95 6.49
C GLY A 507 29.34 -0.61 5.05
N SER A 508 30.48 -1.10 4.56
CA SER A 508 30.95 -0.87 3.19
C SER A 508 29.97 -1.31 2.11
N ASP A 509 29.14 -2.31 2.41
CA ASP A 509 28.19 -2.89 1.45
C ASP A 509 26.73 -2.44 1.68
N THR A 510 26.47 -1.70 2.75
CA THR A 510 25.11 -1.30 3.16
C THR A 510 24.91 0.18 2.95
N ILE A 511 24.03 0.55 2.02
CA ILE A 511 23.65 1.96 1.84
C ILE A 511 22.53 2.29 2.83
N THR A 512 22.84 3.13 3.79
CA THR A 512 21.86 3.73 4.70
C THR A 512 21.65 5.21 4.38
N ALA A 513 20.69 5.85 5.06
CA ALA A 513 20.56 7.31 5.00
C ALA A 513 21.85 8.02 5.44
N ALA A 514 22.55 7.52 6.46
CA ALA A 514 23.84 8.06 6.90
C ALA A 514 24.96 7.87 5.86
N THR A 515 25.02 6.70 5.21
CA THR A 515 26.00 6.45 4.14
C THR A 515 25.75 7.36 2.93
N CYS A 516 24.48 7.67 2.65
CA CYS A 516 24.13 8.62 1.59
C CYS A 516 24.55 10.05 1.94
N GLU A 517 24.23 10.51 3.16
CA GLU A 517 24.67 11.82 3.68
C GLU A 517 26.20 11.95 3.59
N GLU A 518 26.92 10.92 4.03
CA GLU A 518 28.38 10.84 3.91
C GLU A 518 28.88 11.01 2.48
N ALA A 519 28.38 10.19 1.57
CA ALA A 519 28.83 10.19 0.19
C ALA A 519 28.50 11.48 -0.56
N MET A 520 27.44 12.19 -0.15
CA MET A 520 26.88 13.31 -0.92
C MET A 520 27.16 14.68 -0.32
N CYS A 521 27.32 14.79 1.00
CA CYS A 521 27.27 16.07 1.72
C CYS A 521 28.50 16.34 2.60
N GLU A 522 29.23 15.30 3.04
CA GLU A 522 30.28 15.50 4.04
C GLU A 522 31.52 16.25 3.58
N LEU A 523 31.82 16.26 2.27
CA LEU A 523 32.97 17.01 1.74
C LEU A 523 32.89 18.51 2.05
N VAL A 524 31.68 19.07 2.16
CA VAL A 524 31.47 20.48 2.51
C VAL A 524 31.20 20.63 4.01
N PHE A 525 30.41 19.72 4.58
CA PHE A 525 30.02 19.78 5.99
C PHE A 525 31.21 19.62 6.95
N VAL A 526 32.09 18.63 6.72
CA VAL A 526 33.19 18.31 7.65
C VAL A 526 34.17 19.49 7.83
N PRO A 527 34.62 20.18 6.77
CA PRO A 527 35.40 21.41 6.92
C PRO A 527 34.63 22.55 7.62
N CYS A 528 33.32 22.68 7.36
CA CYS A 528 32.48 23.73 7.96
C CYS A 528 32.39 23.58 9.48
N VAL A 529 32.04 22.38 9.98
CA VAL A 529 31.87 22.15 11.42
C VAL A 529 33.19 22.08 12.17
N GLY A 530 34.24 21.51 11.58
CA GLY A 530 35.49 21.22 12.28
C GLY A 530 35.30 20.10 13.31
N ALA A 531 34.70 20.42 14.45
CA ALA A 531 34.39 19.45 15.49
C ALA A 531 33.14 18.64 15.16
N ASN A 532 33.29 17.32 15.12
CA ASN A 532 32.18 16.36 15.15
C ASN A 532 32.60 15.13 15.97
N ARG A 533 31.64 14.31 16.37
CA ARG A 533 31.88 13.14 17.24
C ARG A 533 32.99 12.22 16.72
N ARG A 534 33.10 11.99 15.40
CA ARG A 534 34.16 11.15 14.80
C ARG A 534 35.56 11.76 14.94
N ARG A 535 35.68 13.05 14.64
CA ARG A 535 36.95 13.78 14.73
C ARG A 535 37.40 13.99 16.17
N MET A 536 36.47 14.00 17.12
CA MET A 536 36.71 14.06 18.57
C MET A 536 36.90 12.69 19.24
N ASN A 537 36.82 11.60 18.47
CA ASN A 537 36.86 10.23 19.01
C ASN A 537 35.76 9.92 20.06
N ILE A 538 34.59 10.54 19.90
CA ILE A 538 33.42 10.33 20.79
C ILE A 538 32.58 9.18 20.23
N GLN A 539 32.41 8.14 21.03
CA GLN A 539 31.46 7.07 20.71
C GLN A 539 30.02 7.59 20.86
N SER A 540 29.20 7.29 19.85
CA SER A 540 27.82 7.78 19.75
C SER A 540 26.84 6.64 19.53
N THR A 541 25.53 6.92 19.52
CA THR A 541 24.52 5.93 19.11
C THR A 541 24.71 5.41 17.70
N ILE A 542 25.38 6.18 16.84
CA ILE A 542 25.83 5.71 15.53
C ILE A 542 27.21 5.08 15.70
N GLN A 543 27.25 3.75 15.67
CA GLN A 543 28.50 2.99 15.72
C GLN A 543 29.26 3.14 14.39
N ARG A 544 30.54 3.49 14.48
CA ARG A 544 31.45 3.65 13.34
C ARG A 544 32.64 2.73 13.49
N PRO A 545 33.20 2.20 12.39
CA PRO A 545 34.45 1.47 12.47
C PRO A 545 35.60 2.41 12.85
N GLY A 546 36.66 1.84 13.43
CA GLY A 546 37.73 2.62 14.08
C GLY A 546 38.57 3.43 13.10
N ASP A 547 38.62 3.06 11.82
CA ASP A 547 39.26 3.81 10.74
C ASP A 547 38.54 5.12 10.40
N GLN A 548 37.26 5.25 10.76
CA GLN A 548 36.48 6.48 10.64
C GLN A 548 36.55 7.37 11.90
N GLN A 549 37.36 7.00 12.90
CA GLN A 549 37.51 7.71 14.17
C GLN A 549 38.92 8.30 14.28
N CYS A 550 39.02 9.50 14.85
CA CYS A 550 40.31 10.14 15.10
C CYS A 550 41.06 9.43 16.24
N GLY A 551 42.17 8.77 15.93
CA GLY A 551 43.02 8.05 16.89
C GLY A 551 44.09 8.90 17.57
N ILE A 552 44.18 10.20 17.27
CA ILE A 552 45.25 11.09 17.76
C ILE A 552 44.76 12.19 18.72
N VAL A 553 43.51 12.12 19.18
CA VAL A 553 42.95 13.00 20.21
C VAL A 553 43.72 12.81 21.53
N ASP A 554 44.05 13.91 22.21
CA ASP A 554 44.80 13.90 23.48
C ASP A 554 43.87 13.92 24.71
N VAL A 555 42.56 14.08 24.49
CA VAL A 555 41.52 13.99 25.53
C VAL A 555 41.24 12.52 25.86
N GLY A 556 41.67 12.09 27.05
CA GLY A 556 41.44 10.73 27.54
C GLY A 556 39.99 10.46 27.96
N ASP A 557 39.36 11.45 28.60
CA ASP A 557 37.96 11.40 29.01
C ASP A 557 37.27 12.75 28.77
N TRP A 558 36.24 12.75 27.92
CA TRP A 558 35.44 13.94 27.63
C TRP A 558 34.49 14.30 28.79
N ASP A 559 34.14 13.35 29.66
CA ASP A 559 33.37 13.63 30.87
C ASP A 559 34.21 14.47 31.87
N GLU A 560 35.55 14.32 31.91
CA GLU A 560 36.42 15.20 32.71
C GLU A 560 36.51 16.63 32.15
N VAL A 561 36.42 16.79 30.83
CA VAL A 561 36.55 18.10 30.16
C VAL A 561 35.25 18.90 30.26
N PHE A 562 34.11 18.25 30.08
CA PHE A 562 32.81 18.91 30.02
C PHE A 562 31.96 18.73 31.28
N GLY A 563 32.28 17.75 32.13
CA GLY A 563 31.52 17.42 33.34
C GLY A 563 30.10 16.92 33.04
N ASP A 564 29.43 16.43 34.07
CA ASP A 564 27.96 16.27 34.11
C ASP A 564 27.26 17.61 34.45
N ASP A 565 28.01 18.72 34.44
CA ASP A 565 27.68 20.01 35.05
C ASP A 565 26.60 20.84 34.30
N GLY A 566 25.51 20.22 33.83
CA GLY A 566 24.26 20.96 33.60
C GLY A 566 23.48 20.65 32.33
N VAL A 567 23.67 19.52 31.67
CA VAL A 567 22.55 19.02 30.84
C VAL A 567 21.49 18.54 31.81
N PRO A 568 20.26 19.11 31.79
CA PRO A 568 19.20 18.63 32.66
C PRO A 568 19.03 17.13 32.44
N THR A 569 19.37 16.34 33.45
CA THR A 569 19.00 14.93 33.52
C THR A 569 17.50 14.90 33.67
N ASP A 570 16.79 15.06 32.55
CA ASP A 570 15.34 14.93 32.52
C ASP A 570 15.02 13.45 32.69
N SER A 571 15.00 13.01 33.94
CA SER A 571 14.65 11.66 34.37
C SER A 571 13.21 11.26 34.00
N THR A 572 12.48 12.10 33.25
CA THR A 572 11.15 11.79 32.74
C THR A 572 11.10 11.35 31.28
N ARG A 573 12.24 11.24 30.58
CA ARG A 573 12.25 11.02 29.11
C ARG A 573 12.58 9.62 28.61
N ASP A 574 12.94 8.68 29.48
CA ASP A 574 13.41 7.34 29.08
C ASP A 574 12.32 6.37 28.61
N SER A 575 11.03 6.72 28.66
CA SER A 575 9.96 5.79 28.24
C SER A 575 9.47 5.94 26.79
N ASN A 576 9.82 7.02 26.07
CA ASN A 576 9.26 7.29 24.72
C ASN A 576 10.31 7.40 23.59
N SER A 577 11.61 7.40 23.89
CA SER A 577 12.67 7.51 22.86
C SER A 577 13.16 6.16 22.34
N GLU A 578 12.83 5.04 22.99
CA GLU A 578 13.07 3.68 22.47
C GLU A 578 11.99 3.18 21.49
N GLU A 579 11.02 4.03 21.12
CA GLU A 579 9.93 3.69 20.18
C GLU A 579 10.01 4.38 18.80
N LEU A 580 11.17 4.94 18.46
CA LEU A 580 11.45 5.47 17.11
C LEU A 580 12.47 4.63 16.33
#